data_AF-A0A1C4WEY1-F1
#
_entry.id   AF-A0A1C4WEY1-F1
#
_cell.length_a   1.000
_cell.length_b   1.000
_cell.length_c   1.000
_cell.angle_alpha   90.00
_cell.angle_beta   90.00
_cell.angle_gamma   90.00
#
_symmetry.space_group_name_H-M   'P 1'
#
loop_
_entity.id
_entity.type
_entity.pdbx_description
1 polymer ?
#
loop_
_entity_poly.entity_id
_entity_poly.type
_entity_poly.pdbx_seq_one_letter_code
_entity_poly.pdbx_strand_id
1 'polypeptide(L)'
;MAARLARSRIMVGMPLHRIDAMLEVEYNVFTVAAADAGPGSIERPYGNGLVAATAGEDGSVAVIVTGLVDGDVHVVAEFWGAPPPPPQLDAWQDAAQVDIDWPGGPVRLLGADVLPFPELTLAANVPPGRYRLRVAGRNRDDGEARPPEAPVEEYLLQMWPAAGDDDARVLKSTSGIAALWMAASPTGS
;
A
#
# COMPACT_ATOMS: atom_id res chain seq x y z
N MET A 1 43.27 -1.71 -19.67
CA MET A 1 41.96 -1.11 -20.01
C MET A 1 41.01 -1.44 -18.86
N ALA A 2 40.88 -0.55 -17.87
CA ALA A 2 40.11 -0.80 -16.65
C ALA A 2 38.79 -0.02 -16.74
N ALA A 3 37.67 -0.73 -16.77
CA ALA A 3 36.34 -0.15 -16.74
C ALA A 3 36.07 0.46 -15.35
N ARG A 4 35.82 1.76 -15.32
CA ARG A 4 35.49 2.52 -14.12
C ARG A 4 34.01 2.28 -13.82
N LEU A 5 33.71 1.45 -12.83
CA LEU A 5 32.36 1.28 -12.29
C LEU A 5 31.86 2.64 -11.77
N ALA A 6 30.85 3.19 -12.44
CA ALA A 6 30.13 4.36 -11.96
C ALA A 6 29.38 3.97 -10.69
N ARG A 7 29.82 4.49 -9.54
CA ARG A 7 29.04 4.40 -8.30
C ARG A 7 27.82 5.29 -8.47
N SER A 8 26.66 4.70 -8.73
CA SER A 8 25.38 5.40 -8.62
C SER A 8 25.29 5.99 -7.23
N ARG A 9 25.22 7.32 -7.18
CA ARG A 9 25.08 8.08 -5.95
C ARG A 9 23.62 7.94 -5.54
N ILE A 10 23.32 7.09 -4.55
CA ILE A 10 22.01 7.05 -3.91
C ILE A 10 21.79 8.46 -3.32
N MET A 11 20.81 9.21 -3.85
CA MET A 11 20.41 10.47 -3.23
C MET A 11 19.64 10.12 -1.96
N VAL A 12 20.31 10.28 -0.83
CA VAL A 12 19.67 10.16 0.49
C VAL A 12 18.59 11.25 0.58
N GLY A 13 17.33 10.84 0.80
CA GLY A 13 16.20 11.74 0.98
C GLY A 13 15.15 11.78 -0.14
N MET A 14 15.27 10.94 -1.17
CA MET A 14 14.24 10.79 -2.22
C MET A 14 13.93 9.31 -2.49
N PRO A 15 12.70 8.99 -2.94
CA PRO A 15 12.38 7.65 -3.38
C PRO A 15 13.14 7.28 -4.66
N LEU A 16 13.46 6.01 -4.81
CA LEU A 16 14.04 5.43 -6.03
C LEU A 16 13.02 5.38 -7.17
N HIS A 17 11.76 5.11 -6.83
CA HIS A 17 10.62 5.16 -7.74
C HIS A 17 9.44 5.82 -7.04
N ARG A 18 8.67 6.62 -7.78
CA ARG A 18 7.45 7.24 -7.30
C ARG A 18 6.41 7.24 -8.41
N ILE A 19 5.18 6.93 -8.03
CA ILE A 19 3.98 7.12 -8.85
C ILE A 19 2.97 7.98 -8.08
N ASP A 20 2.12 8.66 -8.82
CA ASP A 20 1.14 9.64 -8.34
C ASP A 20 -0.03 9.61 -9.31
N ALA A 21 -1.08 8.86 -8.97
CA ALA A 21 -2.14 8.50 -9.92
C ALA A 21 -3.46 8.16 -9.23
N MET A 22 -4.55 8.21 -9.99
CA MET A 22 -5.83 7.63 -9.59
C MET A 22 -5.78 6.10 -9.80
N LEU A 23 -6.42 5.37 -8.88
CA LEU A 23 -6.64 3.94 -8.96
C LEU A 23 -8.12 3.68 -8.71
N GLU A 24 -8.77 3.04 -9.67
CA GLU A 24 -10.13 2.53 -9.51
C GLU A 24 -10.08 1.30 -8.59
N VAL A 25 -10.93 1.27 -7.57
CA VAL A 25 -11.05 0.19 -6.59
C VAL A 25 -12.43 -0.43 -6.64
N GLU A 26 -12.49 -1.73 -6.36
CA GLU A 26 -13.74 -2.46 -6.13
C GLU A 26 -13.66 -3.23 -4.82
N TYR A 27 -14.83 -3.57 -4.27
CA TYR A 27 -14.96 -4.36 -3.05
C TYR A 27 -14.13 -3.82 -1.88
N ASN A 28 -14.04 -2.50 -1.77
CA ASN A 28 -13.33 -1.76 -0.72
C ASN A 28 -11.84 -2.08 -0.53
N VAL A 29 -11.18 -2.60 -1.56
CA VAL A 29 -9.77 -2.98 -1.45
C VAL A 29 -8.96 -2.56 -2.66
N PHE A 30 -7.67 -2.37 -2.43
CA PHE A 30 -6.64 -2.54 -3.45
C PHE A 30 -5.45 -3.27 -2.85
N THR A 31 -4.67 -3.94 -3.70
CA THR A 31 -3.56 -4.79 -3.26
C THR A 31 -2.22 -4.31 -3.78
N VAL A 32 -1.19 -4.55 -2.98
CA VAL A 32 0.20 -4.59 -3.47
C VAL A 32 0.46 -6.01 -3.93
N ALA A 33 0.90 -6.16 -5.17
CA ALA A 33 0.94 -7.46 -5.83
C ALA A 33 2.19 -7.64 -6.69
N ALA A 34 2.70 -8.86 -6.72
CA ALA A 34 3.82 -9.28 -7.56
C ALA A 34 3.39 -9.53 -9.02
N ALA A 35 4.32 -10.08 -9.82
CA ALA A 35 4.01 -10.52 -11.17
C ALA A 35 2.87 -11.55 -11.17
N ASP A 36 2.07 -11.53 -12.23
CA ASP A 36 1.00 -12.50 -12.54
C ASP A 36 -0.16 -12.57 -11.53
N ALA A 37 -0.13 -11.75 -10.49
CA ALA A 37 -1.21 -11.62 -9.53
C ALA A 37 -2.45 -10.95 -10.10
N GLY A 38 -3.62 -11.50 -9.74
CA GLY A 38 -4.92 -10.88 -9.93
C GLY A 38 -5.25 -9.88 -8.81
N PRO A 39 -6.23 -8.99 -9.03
CA PRO A 39 -6.70 -8.09 -7.99
C PRO A 39 -7.37 -8.84 -6.84
N GLY A 40 -7.36 -8.22 -5.65
CA GLY A 40 -8.07 -8.73 -4.49
C GLY A 40 -7.24 -9.64 -3.57
N SER A 41 -7.82 -9.86 -2.39
CA SER A 41 -7.34 -10.76 -1.34
C SER A 41 -8.51 -11.06 -0.41
N ILE A 42 -8.52 -12.22 0.24
CA ILE A 42 -9.46 -12.50 1.34
C ILE A 42 -8.95 -11.98 2.69
N GLU A 43 -7.66 -11.64 2.79
CA GLU A 43 -7.06 -11.08 4.00
C GLU A 43 -7.68 -9.73 4.32
N ARG A 44 -7.79 -9.37 5.61
CA ARG A 44 -8.34 -8.08 6.03
C ARG A 44 -7.55 -7.52 7.22
N PRO A 45 -7.40 -6.18 7.30
CA PRO A 45 -6.56 -5.54 8.32
C PRO A 45 -7.25 -5.42 9.68
N TYR A 46 -7.74 -6.52 10.25
CA TYR A 46 -8.38 -6.54 11.57
C TYR A 46 -7.45 -5.99 12.67
N GLY A 47 -6.12 -6.06 12.50
CA GLY A 47 -5.15 -5.55 13.47
C GLY A 47 -4.94 -4.03 13.48
N ASN A 48 -5.29 -3.31 12.40
CA ASN A 48 -5.02 -1.86 12.31
C ASN A 48 -6.03 -1.03 11.49
N GLY A 49 -6.99 -1.68 10.82
CA GLY A 49 -8.05 -1.05 10.04
C GLY A 49 -7.62 -0.36 8.74
N LEU A 50 -6.39 -0.60 8.28
CA LEU A 50 -5.83 0.05 7.10
C LEU A 50 -5.13 -0.91 6.13
N VAL A 51 -4.15 -1.69 6.60
CA VAL A 51 -3.31 -2.54 5.75
C VAL A 51 -2.97 -3.87 6.43
N ALA A 52 -3.06 -4.98 5.69
CA ALA A 52 -2.58 -6.28 6.14
C ALA A 52 -1.57 -6.83 5.15
N ALA A 53 -0.52 -7.47 5.66
CA ALA A 53 0.30 -8.35 4.85
C ALA A 53 -0.51 -9.61 4.53
N THR A 54 -0.36 -10.14 3.32
CA THR A 54 -0.97 -11.41 2.91
C THR A 54 0.10 -12.35 2.39
N ALA A 55 -0.07 -13.64 2.66
CA ALA A 55 0.74 -14.71 2.09
C ALA A 55 0.02 -15.39 0.90
N GLY A 56 -0.93 -14.68 0.28
CA GLY A 56 -1.96 -15.24 -0.60
C GLY A 56 -1.44 -16.06 -1.77
N GLU A 57 -2.26 -17.03 -2.20
CA GLU A 57 -1.94 -18.05 -3.21
C GLU A 57 -1.71 -17.48 -4.63
N ASP A 58 -2.08 -16.22 -4.87
CA ASP A 58 -2.05 -15.58 -6.18
C ASP A 58 -1.06 -14.41 -6.30
N GLY A 59 -0.11 -14.25 -5.37
CA GLY A 59 0.97 -13.24 -5.50
C GLY A 59 0.64 -11.83 -5.03
N SER A 60 -0.55 -11.58 -4.47
CA SER A 60 -0.81 -10.43 -3.60
C SER A 60 0.03 -10.56 -2.32
N VAL A 61 0.66 -9.47 -1.87
CA VAL A 61 1.53 -9.44 -0.67
C VAL A 61 1.03 -8.49 0.41
N ALA A 62 0.17 -7.53 0.05
CA ALA A 62 -0.57 -6.72 1.02
C ALA A 62 -1.94 -6.32 0.46
N VAL A 63 -2.88 -6.10 1.37
CA VAL A 63 -4.21 -5.56 1.08
C VAL A 63 -4.41 -4.27 1.87
N ILE A 64 -4.91 -3.25 1.19
CA ILE A 64 -5.29 -1.96 1.77
C ILE A 64 -6.80 -1.86 1.64
N VAL A 65 -7.48 -1.49 2.73
CA VAL A 65 -8.93 -1.27 2.73
C VAL A 65 -9.27 0.21 2.54
N THR A 66 -10.30 0.49 1.77
CA THR A 66 -10.85 1.82 1.46
C THR A 66 -12.17 2.07 2.18
N GLY A 67 -12.54 3.34 2.30
CA GLY A 67 -13.89 3.76 2.70
C GLY A 67 -14.90 3.69 1.56
N LEU A 68 -14.44 3.70 0.30
CA LEU A 68 -15.23 3.40 -0.89
C LEU A 68 -15.50 1.90 -1.01
N VAL A 69 -16.70 1.47 -1.44
CA VAL A 69 -16.88 0.10 -1.92
C VAL A 69 -16.36 0.03 -3.35
N ASP A 70 -16.87 0.90 -4.23
CA ASP A 70 -16.38 1.04 -5.60
C ASP A 70 -16.07 2.52 -5.94
N GLY A 71 -15.03 2.76 -6.75
CA GLY A 71 -14.71 4.07 -7.31
C GLY A 71 -13.23 4.43 -7.27
N ASP A 72 -12.90 5.71 -7.53
CA ASP A 72 -11.51 6.15 -7.60
C ASP A 72 -10.96 6.63 -6.25
N VAL A 73 -9.77 6.12 -5.91
CA VAL A 73 -8.88 6.67 -4.87
C VAL A 73 -7.65 7.29 -5.51
N HIS A 74 -7.04 8.26 -4.83
CA HIS A 74 -5.77 8.83 -5.25
C HIS A 74 -4.61 8.18 -4.50
N VAL A 75 -3.63 7.64 -5.23
CA VAL A 75 -2.50 6.91 -4.65
C VAL A 75 -1.19 7.55 -5.04
N VAL A 76 -0.42 7.91 -4.02
CA VAL A 76 1.01 8.14 -4.11
C VAL A 76 1.71 6.90 -3.60
N ALA A 77 2.53 6.26 -4.44
CA ALA A 77 3.34 5.13 -3.99
C ALA A 77 4.82 5.39 -4.26
N GLU A 78 5.66 4.96 -3.32
CA GLU A 78 7.08 5.24 -3.31
C GLU A 78 7.88 4.00 -2.93
N PHE A 79 8.92 3.71 -3.71
CA PHE A 79 9.91 2.71 -3.38
C PHE A 79 11.21 3.38 -2.95
N TRP A 80 11.74 2.99 -1.80
CA TRP A 80 12.92 3.59 -1.19
C TRP A 80 14.03 2.55 -0.98
N GLY A 81 15.29 2.97 -1.15
CA GLY A 81 16.46 2.10 -0.88
C GLY A 81 16.81 1.96 0.60
N ALA A 82 16.17 2.75 1.47
CA ALA A 82 16.36 2.81 2.91
C ALA A 82 15.07 3.39 3.54
N PRO A 83 14.91 3.38 4.88
CA PRO A 83 13.72 3.96 5.51
C PRO A 83 13.46 5.41 5.05
N PRO A 84 12.22 5.75 4.63
CA PRO A 84 11.84 7.11 4.28
C PRO A 84 11.90 8.04 5.51
N PRO A 85 11.85 9.37 5.31
CA PRO A 85 11.70 10.32 6.41
C PRO A 85 10.51 9.96 7.33
N PRO A 86 10.54 10.38 8.61
CA PRO A 86 9.42 10.19 9.53
C PRO A 86 8.11 10.74 8.92
N PRO A 87 6.98 10.06 9.15
CA PRO A 87 5.71 10.48 8.56
C PRO A 87 5.19 11.75 9.25
N GLN A 88 4.61 12.66 8.48
CA GLN A 88 3.88 13.81 9.00
C GLN A 88 2.47 13.37 9.42
N LEU A 89 2.35 12.75 10.60
CA LEU A 89 1.10 12.10 11.05
C LEU A 89 -0.10 13.05 11.16
N ASP A 90 0.11 14.35 11.31
CA ASP A 90 -0.96 15.34 11.35
C ASP A 90 -1.68 15.50 10.01
N ALA A 91 -1.05 15.12 8.90
CA ALA A 91 -1.63 15.21 7.55
C ALA A 91 -2.51 14.00 7.16
N TRP A 92 -2.57 12.96 7.99
CA TRP A 92 -3.23 11.68 7.70
C TRP A 92 -4.24 11.31 8.79
N GLN A 93 -5.34 10.64 8.43
CA GLN A 93 -6.28 10.11 9.44
C GLN A 93 -5.73 8.83 10.06
N ASP A 94 -5.23 7.94 9.23
CA ASP A 94 -4.66 6.67 9.64
C ASP A 94 -3.28 6.48 9.05
N ALA A 95 -2.40 5.82 9.79
CA ALA A 95 -1.12 5.37 9.31
C ALA A 95 -0.71 4.08 10.04
N ALA A 96 -0.28 3.09 9.28
CA ALA A 96 0.18 1.82 9.81
C ALA A 96 1.35 1.29 8.98
N GLN A 97 2.11 0.37 9.57
CA GLN A 97 3.17 -0.36 8.88
C GLN A 97 2.98 -1.85 9.06
N VAL A 98 3.32 -2.61 8.02
CA VAL A 98 3.42 -4.07 8.02
C VAL A 98 4.72 -4.47 7.34
N ASP A 99 5.22 -5.64 7.69
CA ASP A 99 6.28 -6.28 6.93
C ASP A 99 5.67 -7.25 5.92
N ILE A 100 6.22 -7.28 4.71
CA ILE A 100 5.81 -8.14 3.61
C ILE A 100 7.01 -8.93 3.09
N ASP A 101 6.77 -10.18 2.72
CA ASP A 101 7.74 -10.98 1.99
C ASP A 101 7.53 -10.79 0.49
N TRP A 102 8.57 -10.29 -0.18
CA TRP A 102 8.54 -9.99 -1.59
C TRP A 102 9.20 -11.11 -2.40
N PRO A 103 8.51 -11.73 -3.37
CA PRO A 103 9.07 -12.82 -4.19
C PRO A 103 10.07 -12.35 -5.26
N GLY A 104 10.16 -11.03 -5.47
CA GLY A 104 10.95 -10.43 -6.54
C GLY A 104 10.10 -9.99 -7.74
N GLY A 105 10.66 -9.15 -8.60
CA GLY A 105 9.98 -8.66 -9.81
C GLY A 105 9.22 -7.34 -9.61
N PRO A 106 8.16 -7.08 -10.39
CA PRO A 106 7.49 -5.79 -10.41
C PRO A 106 6.53 -5.60 -9.23
N VAL A 107 6.56 -4.42 -8.64
CA VAL A 107 5.62 -3.98 -7.60
C VAL A 107 4.43 -3.31 -8.27
N ARG A 108 3.28 -3.97 -8.23
CA ARG A 108 2.03 -3.52 -8.84
C ARG A 108 1.03 -3.13 -7.76
N LEU A 109 0.19 -2.15 -8.06
CA LEU A 109 -1.02 -1.82 -7.31
C LEU A 109 -2.22 -2.21 -8.15
N LEU A 110 -3.12 -3.02 -7.60
CA LEU A 110 -4.29 -3.55 -8.30
C LEU A 110 -5.55 -3.19 -7.51
N GLY A 111 -6.53 -2.53 -8.15
CA GLY A 111 -7.70 -2.00 -7.45
C GLY A 111 -9.03 -2.68 -7.79
N ALA A 112 -9.33 -2.91 -9.07
CA ALA A 112 -10.62 -3.45 -9.52
C ALA A 112 -10.48 -4.75 -10.32
N ASP A 113 -11.50 -5.62 -10.25
CA ASP A 113 -11.59 -6.90 -10.97
C ASP A 113 -12.30 -6.74 -12.32
N VAL A 114 -12.00 -5.64 -13.03
CA VAL A 114 -12.47 -5.36 -14.39
C VAL A 114 -11.33 -5.59 -15.37
N LEU A 115 -11.54 -6.37 -16.43
CA LEU A 115 -10.51 -6.62 -17.44
C LEU A 115 -10.48 -5.55 -18.55
N PRO A 116 -9.32 -4.96 -18.90
CA PRO A 116 -8.01 -5.14 -18.24
C PRO A 116 -7.96 -4.44 -16.88
N PHE A 117 -7.33 -5.07 -15.89
CA PHE A 117 -7.29 -4.56 -14.52
C PHE A 117 -6.67 -3.17 -14.45
N PRO A 118 -7.30 -2.22 -13.73
CA PRO A 118 -6.63 -0.99 -13.33
C PRO A 118 -5.39 -1.33 -12.52
N GLU A 119 -4.22 -1.12 -13.14
CA GLU A 119 -2.92 -1.42 -12.54
C GLU A 119 -1.97 -0.22 -12.58
N LEU A 120 -1.20 -0.07 -11.51
CA LEU A 120 -0.08 0.87 -11.46
C LEU A 120 1.20 0.11 -11.13
N THR A 121 2.23 0.27 -11.96
CA THR A 121 3.56 -0.32 -11.66
C THR A 121 4.42 0.70 -10.94
N LEU A 122 4.68 0.47 -9.64
CA LEU A 122 5.56 1.30 -8.83
C LEU A 122 7.04 1.12 -9.20
N ALA A 123 7.48 -0.13 -9.34
CA ALA A 123 8.87 -0.48 -9.64
C ALA A 123 8.91 -1.76 -10.47
N ALA A 124 9.69 -1.80 -11.55
CA ALA A 124 9.67 -2.93 -12.47
C ALA A 124 10.48 -4.15 -12.00
N ASN A 125 11.52 -3.93 -11.18
CA ASN A 125 12.43 -4.99 -10.76
C ASN A 125 12.95 -4.75 -9.34
N VAL A 126 12.22 -5.28 -8.37
CA VAL A 126 12.59 -5.27 -6.95
C VAL A 126 13.13 -6.66 -6.60
N PRO A 127 14.30 -6.77 -5.94
CA PRO A 127 14.86 -8.07 -5.58
C PRO A 127 14.01 -8.77 -4.51
N PRO A 128 13.97 -10.11 -4.48
CA PRO A 128 13.29 -10.84 -3.42
C PRO A 128 13.86 -10.49 -2.06
N GLY A 129 13.01 -10.52 -1.03
CA GLY A 129 13.40 -10.23 0.34
C GLY A 129 12.25 -9.65 1.15
N ARG A 130 12.56 -9.30 2.40
CA ARG A 130 11.58 -8.69 3.30
C ARG A 130 11.58 -7.17 3.15
N TYR A 131 10.39 -6.61 3.01
CA TYR A 131 10.18 -5.17 2.89
C TYR A 131 9.23 -4.70 3.96
N ARG A 132 9.41 -3.45 4.39
CA ARG A 132 8.41 -2.74 5.18
C ARG A 132 7.55 -1.92 4.25
N LEU A 133 6.24 -2.04 4.42
CA LEU A 133 5.25 -1.21 3.77
C LEU A 133 4.60 -0.32 4.83
N ARG A 134 4.77 1.00 4.69
CA ARG A 134 4.00 2.00 5.44
C ARG A 134 2.89 2.54 4.56
N VAL A 135 1.67 2.52 5.08
CA VAL A 135 0.48 3.06 4.44
C VAL A 135 -0.06 4.18 5.32
N ALA A 136 -0.42 5.30 4.70
CA ALA A 136 -1.18 6.36 5.34
C ALA A 136 -2.41 6.70 4.48
N GLY A 137 -3.55 6.93 5.12
CA GLY A 137 -4.82 7.19 4.46
C GLY A 137 -5.55 8.40 5.04
N ARG A 138 -6.28 9.14 4.21
CA ARG A 138 -7.13 10.28 4.62
C ARG A 138 -8.36 10.42 3.71
N ASN A 139 -9.34 11.20 4.20
CA ASN A 139 -10.68 11.34 3.61
C ASN A 139 -11.42 10.00 3.50
N ARG A 140 -11.11 9.07 4.42
CA ARG A 140 -11.62 7.68 4.38
C ARG A 140 -13.07 7.58 4.85
N ASP A 141 -13.51 8.51 5.69
CA ASP A 141 -14.87 8.50 6.25
C ASP A 141 -15.90 9.12 5.30
N ASP A 142 -15.46 9.77 4.23
CA ASP A 142 -16.35 10.43 3.27
C ASP A 142 -17.07 9.40 2.36
N GLY A 143 -16.43 8.26 2.11
CA GLY A 143 -17.01 7.10 1.43
C GLY A 143 -17.70 7.41 0.09
N GLU A 144 -18.67 6.58 -0.28
CA GLU A 144 -19.43 6.73 -1.53
C GLU A 144 -20.43 7.89 -1.50
N ALA A 145 -20.94 8.21 -0.31
CA ALA A 145 -21.92 9.28 -0.09
C ALA A 145 -21.26 10.68 -0.08
N ARG A 146 -20.16 10.85 -0.82
CA ARG A 146 -19.40 12.09 -0.91
C ARG A 146 -20.04 13.05 -1.93
N PRO A 147 -20.18 14.34 -1.61
CA PRO A 147 -20.57 15.33 -2.59
C PRO A 147 -19.44 15.53 -3.63
N PRO A 148 -19.72 16.00 -4.86
CA PRO A 148 -18.71 16.14 -5.92
C PRO A 148 -17.49 16.99 -5.55
N GLU A 149 -17.64 17.91 -4.60
CA GLU A 149 -16.58 18.80 -4.10
C GLU A 149 -15.77 18.22 -2.94
N ALA A 150 -16.18 17.09 -2.35
CA ALA A 150 -15.42 16.47 -1.28
C ALA A 150 -14.07 15.95 -1.80
N PRO A 151 -13.01 16.02 -0.98
CA PRO A 151 -11.72 15.50 -1.39
C PRO A 151 -11.80 14.00 -1.66
N VAL A 152 -11.00 13.53 -2.61
CA VAL A 152 -10.91 12.10 -2.92
C VAL A 152 -10.27 11.38 -1.72
N GLU A 153 -10.63 10.12 -1.47
CA GLU A 153 -9.87 9.28 -0.53
C GLU A 153 -8.43 9.11 -1.04
N GLU A 154 -7.46 9.39 -0.17
CA GLU A 154 -6.06 9.52 -0.56
C GLU A 154 -5.16 8.59 0.24
N TYR A 155 -4.17 8.03 -0.45
CA TYR A 155 -3.19 7.09 0.11
C TYR A 155 -1.75 7.48 -0.20
N LEU A 156 -0.88 7.33 0.80
CA LEU A 156 0.57 7.29 0.64
C LEU A 156 1.10 5.91 1.02
N LEU A 157 1.68 5.21 0.04
CA LEU A 157 2.36 3.93 0.20
C LEU A 157 3.87 4.16 0.11
N GLN A 158 4.61 3.67 1.10
CA GLN A 158 6.08 3.76 1.12
C GLN A 158 6.65 2.39 1.43
N MET A 159 7.46 1.86 0.52
CA MET A 159 8.06 0.54 0.62
C MET A 159 9.59 0.64 0.66
N TRP A 160 10.24 -0.08 1.57
CA TRP A 160 11.71 -0.13 1.69
C TRP A 160 12.20 -1.45 2.29
N PRO A 161 13.47 -1.85 2.09
CA PRO A 161 14.02 -3.06 2.69
C PRO A 161 13.91 -3.06 4.22
N ALA A 162 13.39 -4.13 4.82
CA ALA A 162 13.32 -4.28 6.27
C ALA A 162 14.68 -4.70 6.83
N ALA A 163 15.14 -4.03 7.90
CA ALA A 163 16.44 -4.32 8.54
C ALA A 163 16.33 -5.32 9.72
N GLY A 164 15.12 -5.77 10.06
CA GLY A 164 14.86 -6.70 11.16
C GLY A 164 13.36 -6.93 11.36
N ASP A 165 13.03 -7.73 12.37
CA ASP A 165 11.64 -8.00 12.79
C ASP A 165 11.16 -6.84 13.65
N ASP A 166 10.69 -5.74 13.04
CA ASP A 166 9.78 -4.87 13.78
C ASP A 166 8.36 -5.25 13.39
N ASP A 167 7.55 -5.53 14.40
CA ASP A 167 6.18 -5.95 14.20
C ASP A 167 5.36 -4.89 13.46
N ALA A 168 4.27 -5.36 12.84
CA ALA A 168 3.21 -4.50 12.34
C ALA A 168 2.79 -3.50 13.43
N ARG A 169 2.70 -2.22 13.07
CA ARG A 169 2.47 -1.15 14.04
C ARG A 169 1.46 -0.14 13.54
N VAL A 170 0.48 0.16 14.37
CA VAL A 170 -0.40 1.32 14.22
C VAL A 170 0.37 2.57 14.61
N LEU A 171 0.53 3.52 13.69
CA LEU A 171 1.17 4.81 13.92
C LEU A 171 0.14 5.89 14.27
N LYS A 172 -1.02 5.84 13.62
CA LYS A 172 -2.19 6.67 13.90
C LYS A 172 -3.44 5.93 13.43
N SER A 173 -4.54 6.05 14.17
CA SER A 173 -5.84 5.57 13.72
C SER A 173 -6.92 6.50 14.27
N THR A 174 -7.66 7.15 13.37
CA THR A 174 -8.71 8.11 13.73
C THR A 174 -9.95 8.02 12.85
N SER A 175 -9.93 7.28 11.73
CA SER A 175 -11.11 7.12 10.90
C SER A 175 -12.13 6.13 11.50
N GLY A 176 -13.40 6.34 11.18
CA GLY A 176 -14.47 5.39 11.45
C GLY A 176 -14.30 4.09 10.67
N ILE A 177 -13.75 4.16 9.45
CA ILE A 177 -13.42 2.96 8.65
C ILE A 177 -12.39 2.08 9.35
N ALA A 178 -11.33 2.65 9.91
CA ALA A 178 -10.35 1.89 10.66
C ALA A 178 -10.98 1.23 11.90
N ALA A 179 -11.83 1.97 12.63
CA ALA A 179 -12.55 1.44 13.77
C ALA A 179 -13.49 0.28 13.39
N LEU A 180 -14.19 0.40 12.25
CA LEU A 180 -15.07 -0.65 11.72
C LEU A 180 -14.29 -1.95 11.47
N TRP A 181 -13.17 -1.87 10.76
CA TRP A 181 -12.36 -3.05 10.44
C TRP A 181 -11.67 -3.65 11.66
N MET A 182 -11.25 -2.83 12.63
CA MET A 182 -10.69 -3.36 13.89
C MET A 182 -11.74 -3.99 14.81
N ALA A 183 -13.00 -3.57 14.71
CA ALA A 183 -14.11 -4.14 15.46
C ALA A 183 -14.69 -5.40 14.80
N ALA A 184 -14.46 -5.59 13.50
CA ALA A 184 -14.88 -6.77 12.78
C ALA A 184 -14.06 -7.99 13.24
N SER A 185 -14.75 -9.11 13.51
CA SER A 185 -14.08 -10.39 13.71
C SER A 185 -13.86 -11.06 12.36
N PRO A 186 -12.73 -11.79 12.14
CA PRO A 186 -12.65 -12.72 11.04
C PRO A 186 -13.81 -13.71 11.18
N THR A 187 -14.77 -13.67 10.25
CA THR A 187 -15.76 -14.73 10.16
C THR A 187 -14.99 -16.01 9.88
N GLY A 188 -15.18 -17.01 10.75
CA GLY A 188 -14.30 -18.17 10.94
C GLY A 188 -13.80 -18.82 9.65
N SER A 189 -12.52 -19.19 9.71
CA SER A 189 -11.76 -20.12 8.88
C SER A 189 -12.56 -21.27 8.27
#